data_AF-A0A7C3Z5V9-F1
#
_entry.id   AF-A0A7C3Z5V9-F1
#
_cell.length_a   1.000
_cell.length_b   1.000
_cell.length_c   1.000
_cell.angle_alpha   90.00
_cell.angle_beta   90.00
_cell.angle_gamma   90.00
#
_symmetry.space_group_name_H-M   'P 1'
#
loop_
_entity.id
_entity.type
_entity.pdbx_description
1 polymer ?
#
loop_
_entity_poly.entity_id
_entity_poly.type
_entity_poly.pdbx_seq_one_letter_code
_entity_poly.pdbx_strand_id
1 'polypeptide(L)'
;MDEVRKRTEEGFRVLREAAERIAFTVEREAKIGRKYLEIRRLKKEMEKVYSEMGAFVYEAILAKKAIEAEDPFLKDRVSLIERMRSEIARLEEEIREMRLGEIGRET
;
A
#
# COMPACT_ATOMS: atom_id res chain seq x y z
N MET A 1 11.97 -52.22 11.87
CA MET A 1 12.78 -50.98 11.76
C MET A 1 12.28 -50.06 10.64
N ASP A 2 11.81 -50.59 9.51
CA ASP A 2 11.36 -49.77 8.37
C ASP A 2 10.12 -48.90 8.62
N GLU A 3 9.13 -49.35 9.40
CA GLU A 3 7.95 -48.53 9.70
C GLU A 3 8.26 -47.30 10.56
N VAL A 4 9.19 -47.41 11.50
CA VAL A 4 9.63 -46.28 12.34
C VAL A 4 10.34 -45.25 11.47
N ARG A 5 11.23 -45.70 10.59
CA ARG A 5 11.94 -44.83 9.63
C ARG A 5 10.97 -44.12 8.69
N LYS A 6 9.99 -44.84 8.13
CA LYS A 6 8.96 -44.28 7.23
C LYS A 6 8.10 -43.22 7.93
N ARG A 7 7.65 -43.49 9.17
CA ARG A 7 6.88 -42.51 9.97
C ARG A 7 7.71 -41.27 10.32
N THR A 8 9.00 -41.43 10.61
CA THR A 8 9.90 -40.32 10.85
C THR A 8 10.10 -39.47 9.59
N GLU A 9 10.29 -40.08 8.42
CA GLU A 9 10.42 -39.38 7.13
C GLU A 9 9.13 -38.62 6.76
N GLU A 10 7.95 -39.23 6.98
CA GLU A 10 6.65 -38.57 6.80
C GLU A 10 6.48 -37.37 7.77
N GLY A 11 6.86 -37.53 9.04
CA GLY A 11 6.85 -36.45 10.03
C GLY A 11 7.76 -35.28 9.65
N PHE A 12 8.98 -35.57 9.18
CA PHE A 12 9.90 -34.54 8.68
C PHE A 12 9.35 -33.84 7.43
N ARG A 13 8.70 -34.57 6.52
CA ARG A 13 8.08 -33.97 5.33
C ARG A 13 6.98 -32.99 5.72
N VAL A 14 6.10 -33.36 6.65
CA VAL A 14 5.02 -32.49 7.13
C VAL A 14 5.57 -31.24 7.81
N LEU A 15 6.61 -31.38 8.66
CA LEU A 15 7.25 -30.23 9.31
C LEU A 15 7.89 -29.29 8.30
N ARG A 16 8.52 -29.83 7.25
CA ARG A 16 9.10 -29.03 6.17
C ARG A 16 8.03 -28.27 5.39
N GLU A 17 6.96 -28.94 4.99
CA GLU A 17 5.83 -28.31 4.28
C GLU A 17 5.19 -27.20 5.14
N ALA A 18 5.04 -27.42 6.44
CA ALA A 18 4.53 -26.42 7.38
C ALA A 18 5.47 -25.20 7.48
N ALA A 19 6.78 -25.43 7.58
CA ALA A 19 7.77 -24.35 7.63
C ALA A 19 7.79 -23.52 6.33
N GLU A 20 7.69 -24.17 5.17
CA GLU A 20 7.62 -23.51 3.86
C GLU A 20 6.35 -22.64 3.73
N ARG A 21 5.20 -23.14 4.20
CA ARG A 21 3.95 -22.36 4.24
C ARG A 21 4.06 -21.15 5.15
N ILE A 22 4.60 -21.32 6.37
CA ILE A 22 4.79 -20.21 7.31
C ILE A 22 5.70 -19.13 6.71
N ALA A 23 6.83 -19.53 6.12
CA ALA A 23 7.77 -18.59 5.51
C ALA A 23 7.11 -17.80 4.37
N PHE A 24 6.35 -18.48 3.50
CA PHE A 24 5.62 -17.84 2.41
C PHE A 24 4.59 -16.81 2.92
N THR A 25 3.81 -17.17 3.94
CA THR A 25 2.81 -16.26 4.54
C THR A 25 3.47 -15.04 5.17
N VAL A 26 4.54 -15.22 5.94
CA VAL A 26 5.27 -14.11 6.58
C VAL A 26 5.87 -13.15 5.54
N GLU A 27 6.47 -13.68 4.47
CA GLU A 27 7.03 -12.84 3.39
C GLU A 27 5.94 -12.00 2.70
N ARG A 28 4.77 -12.61 2.46
CA ARG A 28 3.62 -11.94 1.86
C ARG A 28 3.06 -10.86 2.78
N GLU A 29 2.84 -11.15 4.06
CA GLU A 29 2.35 -10.14 5.02
C GLU A 29 3.34 -8.99 5.18
N ALA A 30 4.65 -9.26 5.14
CA ALA A 30 5.66 -8.21 5.13
C ALA A 30 5.57 -7.34 3.86
N LYS A 31 5.28 -7.91 2.68
CA LYS A 31 5.05 -7.16 1.43
C LYS A 31 3.79 -6.28 1.54
N ILE A 32 2.68 -6.83 2.05
CA ILE A 32 1.44 -6.07 2.28
C ILE A 32 1.69 -4.91 3.25
N GLY A 33 2.38 -5.18 4.36
CA GLY A 33 2.74 -4.16 5.35
C GLY A 33 3.55 -3.01 4.76
N ARG A 34 4.53 -3.30 3.89
CA ARG A 34 5.31 -2.26 3.19
C ARG A 34 4.43 -1.38 2.31
N LYS A 35 3.46 -1.95 1.58
CA LYS A 35 2.54 -1.16 0.74
C LYS A 35 1.64 -0.25 1.59
N TYR A 36 1.15 -0.71 2.74
CA TYR A 36 0.40 0.15 3.66
C TYR A 36 1.23 1.32 4.20
N LEU A 37 2.51 1.08 4.52
CA LEU A 37 3.41 2.16 4.92
C LEU A 37 3.60 3.19 3.81
N GLU A 38 3.70 2.74 2.56
CA GLU A 38 3.81 3.61 1.39
C GLU A 38 2.53 4.44 1.17
N ILE A 39 1.35 3.82 1.24
CA ILE A 39 0.06 4.53 1.19
C ILE A 39 0.00 5.60 2.30
N ARG A 40 0.43 5.26 3.52
CA ARG A 40 0.44 6.22 4.64
C ARG A 40 1.39 7.39 4.36
N ARG A 41 2.54 7.15 3.74
CA ARG A 41 3.49 8.20 3.33
C ARG A 41 2.85 9.13 2.29
N LEU A 42 2.22 8.58 1.26
CA LEU A 42 1.54 9.35 0.20
C LEU A 42 0.38 10.19 0.77
N LYS A 43 -0.43 9.62 1.68
CA LYS A 43 -1.51 10.36 2.34
C LYS A 43 -0.97 11.56 3.14
N LYS A 44 0.13 11.37 3.88
CA LYS A 44 0.79 12.47 4.63
C LYS A 44 1.38 13.53 3.70
N GLU A 45 1.91 13.15 2.55
CA GLU A 45 2.42 14.09 1.55
C GLU A 45 1.27 14.90 0.92
N MET A 46 0.16 14.25 0.63
CA MET A 46 -1.05 14.88 0.13
C MET A 46 -1.65 15.89 1.13
N GLU A 47 -1.64 15.60 2.43
CA GLU A 47 -2.02 16.55 3.49
C GLU A 47 -1.16 17.82 3.49
N LYS A 48 0.16 17.69 3.23
CA LYS A 48 1.04 18.86 3.09
C LYS A 48 0.65 19.70 1.89
N VAL A 49 0.36 19.08 0.75
CA VAL A 49 -0.08 19.78 -0.46
C VAL A 49 -1.40 20.53 -0.22
N TYR A 50 -2.36 19.90 0.44
CA TYR A 50 -3.60 20.59 0.84
C TYR A 50 -3.33 21.80 1.75
N SER A 51 -2.38 21.68 2.67
CA SER A 51 -1.99 22.78 3.56
C SER A 51 -1.34 23.93 2.80
N GLU A 52 -0.46 23.64 1.83
CA GLU A 52 0.16 24.63 0.95
C GLU A 52 -0.89 25.39 0.12
N MET A 53 -1.85 24.65 -0.46
CA MET A 53 -2.96 25.25 -1.21
C MET A 53 -3.81 26.15 -0.31
N GLY A 54 -4.13 25.70 0.90
CA GLY A 54 -4.88 26.49 1.87
C GLY A 54 -4.17 27.78 2.26
N ALA A 55 -2.85 27.72 2.48
CA ALA A 55 -2.03 28.90 2.77
C ALA A 55 -2.04 29.90 1.61
N PHE A 56 -1.83 29.42 0.37
CA PHE A 56 -1.87 30.24 -0.83
C PHE A 56 -3.22 30.97 -0.99
N VAL A 57 -4.33 30.24 -0.82
CA VAL A 57 -5.68 30.80 -0.91
C VAL A 57 -5.91 31.84 0.19
N TYR A 58 -5.48 31.54 1.41
CA TYR A 58 -5.61 32.43 2.55
C TYR A 58 -4.85 33.76 2.35
N GLU A 59 -3.61 33.70 1.86
CA GLU A 59 -2.80 34.88 1.54
C GLU A 59 -3.44 35.74 0.45
N ALA A 60 -3.97 35.12 -0.61
CA ALA A 60 -4.66 35.84 -1.68
C ALA A 60 -5.93 36.56 -1.17
N ILE A 61 -6.68 35.93 -0.25
CA ILE A 61 -7.83 36.57 0.41
C ILE A 61 -7.39 37.79 1.22
N LEU A 62 -6.34 37.67 2.05
CA LEU A 62 -5.80 38.80 2.83
C LEU A 62 -5.35 39.96 1.93
N ALA A 63 -4.75 39.63 0.79
CA ALA A 63 -4.31 40.60 -0.21
C ALA A 63 -5.46 41.16 -1.08
N LYS A 64 -6.71 40.71 -0.88
CA LYS A 64 -7.88 41.02 -1.73
C LYS A 64 -7.62 40.73 -3.21
N LYS A 65 -6.79 39.73 -3.50
CA LYS A 65 -6.48 39.28 -4.85
C LYS A 65 -7.54 38.26 -5.29
N ALA A 66 -8.00 38.38 -6.53
CA ALA A 66 -8.85 37.36 -7.12
C ALA A 66 -8.05 36.05 -7.32
N ILE A 67 -8.65 34.92 -6.97
CA ILE A 67 -8.11 33.59 -7.24
C ILE A 67 -8.89 33.01 -8.40
N GLU A 68 -8.20 32.67 -9.47
CA GLU A 68 -8.79 32.00 -10.62
C GLU A 68 -8.63 30.49 -10.48
N ALA A 69 -9.62 29.74 -10.93
CA ALA A 69 -9.56 28.28 -10.92
C ALA A 69 -8.42 27.72 -11.80
N GLU A 70 -7.97 28.50 -12.78
CA GLU A 70 -6.86 28.15 -13.67
C GLU A 70 -5.49 28.66 -13.17
N ASP A 71 -5.41 29.14 -11.92
CA ASP A 71 -4.14 29.59 -11.36
C ASP A 71 -3.07 28.47 -11.48
N PRO A 72 -1.90 28.76 -12.11
CA PRO A 72 -0.89 27.75 -12.38
C PRO A 72 -0.43 27.00 -11.13
N PHE A 73 -0.31 27.67 -9.98
CA PHE A 73 0.09 27.04 -8.73
C PHE A 73 -0.97 26.02 -8.30
N LEU A 74 -2.25 26.40 -8.31
CA LEU A 74 -3.35 25.50 -7.94
C LEU A 74 -3.44 24.31 -8.90
N LYS A 75 -3.29 24.54 -10.21
CA LYS A 75 -3.33 23.49 -11.23
C LYS A 75 -2.23 22.45 -11.04
N ASP A 76 -1.01 22.89 -10.73
CA ASP A 76 0.13 22.00 -10.47
C ASP A 76 -0.10 21.16 -9.21
N ARG A 77 -0.64 21.77 -8.14
CA ARG A 77 -0.95 21.05 -6.89
C ARG A 77 -2.08 20.04 -7.05
N VAL A 78 -3.14 20.38 -7.78
CA VAL A 78 -4.21 19.44 -8.14
C VAL A 78 -3.64 18.26 -8.93
N SER A 79 -2.80 18.52 -9.92
CA SER A 79 -2.15 17.47 -10.73
C SER A 79 -1.26 16.55 -9.88
N LEU A 80 -0.57 17.10 -8.88
CA LEU A 80 0.22 16.33 -7.93
C LEU A 80 -0.67 15.44 -7.03
N ILE A 81 -1.78 15.98 -6.51
CA ILE A 81 -2.76 15.22 -5.72
C ILE A 81 -3.33 14.06 -6.53
N GLU A 82 -3.74 14.29 -7.78
CA GLU A 82 -4.30 13.24 -8.65
C GLU A 82 -3.30 12.12 -8.95
N ARG A 83 -2.01 12.44 -9.13
CA ARG A 83 -0.95 11.42 -9.23
C ARG A 83 -0.83 10.59 -7.96
N MET A 84 -0.81 11.22 -6.79
CA MET A 84 -0.74 10.50 -5.51
C MET A 84 -1.98 9.63 -5.27
N ARG A 85 -3.19 10.10 -5.63
CA ARG A 85 -4.43 9.32 -5.56
C ARG A 85 -4.37 8.09 -6.44
N SER A 86 -3.91 8.26 -7.68
CA SER A 86 -3.75 7.15 -8.63
C SER A 86 -2.78 6.10 -8.11
N GLU A 87 -1.67 6.55 -7.52
CA GLU A 87 -0.68 5.66 -6.92
C GLU A 87 -1.21 4.93 -5.68
N ILE A 88 -1.97 5.61 -4.82
CA ILE A 88 -2.64 4.97 -3.68
C ILE A 88 -3.60 3.90 -4.17
N ALA A 89 -4.43 4.18 -5.18
CA ALA A 89 -5.37 3.23 -5.73
C ALA A 89 -4.66 1.99 -6.31
N ARG A 90 -3.54 2.18 -7.00
CA ARG A 90 -2.69 1.09 -7.50
C ARG A 90 -2.18 0.22 -6.35
N LEU A 91 -1.64 0.82 -5.30
CA LEU A 91 -1.14 0.07 -4.13
C LEU A 91 -2.25 -0.67 -3.39
N GLU A 92 -3.44 -0.08 -3.28
CA GLU A 92 -4.62 -0.71 -2.70
C GLU A 92 -5.08 -1.93 -3.51
N GLU A 93 -5.02 -1.84 -4.85
CA GLU A 93 -5.34 -2.98 -5.72
C GLU A 93 -4.29 -4.09 -5.63
N GLU A 94 -3.00 -3.75 -5.63
CA GLU A 94 -1.93 -4.74 -5.42
C GLU A 94 -2.09 -5.48 -4.07
N ILE A 95 -2.54 -4.80 -3.02
CA ILE A 95 -2.87 -5.43 -1.73
C ILE A 95 -4.09 -6.37 -1.87
N ARG A 96 -5.12 -5.95 -2.60
CA ARG A 96 -6.31 -6.76 -2.85
C ARG A 96 -5.95 -8.05 -3.58
N GLU A 97 -5.16 -7.98 -4.65
CA GLU A 97 -4.69 -9.14 -5.41
C GLU A 97 -3.86 -10.11 -4.55
N MET A 98 -2.95 -9.58 -3.72
CA MET A 98 -2.14 -10.40 -2.81
C MET A 98 -2.99 -11.15 -1.77
N ARG A 99 -4.13 -10.56 -1.35
CA ARG A 99 -5.09 -11.21 -0.44
C ARG A 99 -6.01 -12.19 -1.16
N LEU A 100 -6.48 -11.88 -2.38
CA LEU A 100 -7.33 -12.77 -3.17
C LEU A 100 -6.60 -14.05 -3.60
N GLY A 101 -5.28 -13.97 -3.85
CA GLY A 101 -4.44 -15.13 -4.14
C GLY A 101 -4.35 -16.17 -3.00
N GLU A 102 -4.86 -15.85 -1.80
CA GLU A 102 -4.99 -16.77 -0.67
C GLU A 102 -6.22 -17.67 -0.79
N ILE A 103 -7.36 -17.08 -1.17
CA ILE A 103 -8.66 -17.78 -1.26
C ILE A 103 -8.64 -18.87 -2.35
N GLY A 104 -7.93 -18.64 -3.45
CA GLY A 104 -7.83 -19.60 -4.56
C GLY A 104 -6.85 -20.76 -4.35
N ARG A 105 -6.12 -20.81 -3.22
CA ARG A 105 -5.17 -21.91 -2.90
C ARG A 105 -5.64 -22.79 -1.73
N GLU A 106 -6.68 -22.38 -1.01
CA GLU A 106 -7.28 -23.15 0.09
C GLU A 106 -8.50 -23.98 -0.35
N THR A 107 -8.97 -23.83 -1.60
CA THR A 107 -9.97 -24.69 -2.27
C THR A 107 -9.31 -25.64 -3.26
#